data_AF-A0A1R3X4C0-F1
#
_entry.id   AF-A0A1R3X4C0-F1
#
_cell.length_a   1.000
_cell.length_b   1.000
_cell.length_c   1.000
_cell.angle_alpha   90.00
_cell.angle_beta   90.00
_cell.angle_gamma   90.00
#
_symmetry.space_group_name_H-M   'P 1'
#
loop_
_entity.id
_entity.type
_entity.pdbx_description
1 polymer ?
#
loop_
_entity_poly.entity_id
_entity_poly.type
_entity_poly.pdbx_seq_one_letter_code
_entity_poly.pdbx_strand_id
1 'polypeptide(L)'
;MDKKEKFITALKANEASIYKIASVYTSDAEDRNDLVQEIIYQLWKSFDTFSHKSSITTWIYRVAMNVAIYHLKTAKRKVQTVTIDDQVLNLNEVEHADQEARWHLLRHSIDQLNLLDKGIVILYLEDRSYEEIAEIIGISSSNVGTKLSRIKEKLRQQISKQVS
;
A
#
# COMPACT_ATOMS: atom_id res chain seq x y z
N MET A 1 -20.80 24.49 4.96
CA MET A 1 -19.51 23.97 4.46
C MET A 1 -19.74 23.44 3.07
N ASP A 2 -19.17 24.08 2.07
CA ASP A 2 -19.28 23.70 0.65
C ASP A 2 -18.59 22.34 0.40
N LYS A 3 -18.95 21.63 -0.67
CA LYS A 3 -18.36 20.32 -1.04
C LYS A 3 -16.83 20.41 -1.06
N LYS A 4 -16.30 21.48 -1.66
CA LYS A 4 -14.86 21.74 -1.75
C LYS A 4 -14.19 21.81 -0.38
N GLU A 5 -14.80 22.53 0.56
CA GLU A 5 -14.25 22.68 1.91
C GLU A 5 -14.24 21.35 2.66
N LYS A 6 -15.34 20.60 2.63
CA LYS A 6 -15.42 19.26 3.25
C LYS A 6 -14.37 18.32 2.68
N PHE A 7 -14.19 18.34 1.35
CA PHE A 7 -13.18 17.53 0.69
C PHE A 7 -11.77 17.93 1.12
N ILE A 8 -11.43 19.22 1.10
CA ILE A 8 -10.10 19.69 1.50
C ILE A 8 -9.79 19.32 2.95
N THR A 9 -10.76 19.45 3.86
CA THR A 9 -10.59 19.04 5.26
C THR A 9 -10.32 17.54 5.38
N ALA A 10 -11.12 16.72 4.69
CA ALA A 10 -10.91 15.26 4.67
C ALA A 10 -9.56 14.88 4.05
N LEU A 11 -9.18 15.53 2.96
CA LEU A 11 -7.91 15.28 2.26
C LEU A 11 -6.72 15.60 3.16
N LYS A 12 -6.69 16.79 3.76
CA LYS A 12 -5.60 17.21 4.67
C LYS A 12 -5.47 16.28 5.87
N ALA A 13 -6.59 15.84 6.45
CA ALA A 13 -6.58 14.91 7.57
C ALA A 13 -6.02 13.51 7.21
N ASN A 14 -5.97 13.16 5.91
CA ASN A 14 -5.57 11.83 5.43
C ASN A 14 -4.40 11.87 4.44
N GLU A 15 -3.70 13.00 4.33
CA GLU A 15 -2.60 13.21 3.38
C GLU A 15 -1.46 12.21 3.60
N ALA A 16 -1.08 12.00 4.86
CA ALA A 16 -0.05 11.03 5.23
C ALA A 16 -0.43 9.59 4.81
N SER A 17 -1.70 9.21 4.95
CA SER A 17 -2.20 7.90 4.52
C SER A 17 -2.14 7.75 3.01
N ILE A 18 -2.55 8.78 2.25
CA ILE A 18 -2.50 8.78 0.78
C ILE A 18 -1.06 8.63 0.29
N TYR A 19 -0.15 9.45 0.84
CA TYR A 19 1.27 9.39 0.47
C TYR A 19 1.90 8.04 0.80
N LYS A 20 1.56 7.47 1.97
CA LYS A 20 2.05 6.16 2.38
C LYS A 20 1.57 5.07 1.42
N ILE A 21 0.28 5.05 1.07
CA ILE A 21 -0.24 4.08 0.08
C ILE A 21 0.50 4.24 -1.24
N ALA A 22 0.70 5.47 -1.73
CA ALA A 22 1.45 5.67 -2.96
C ALA A 22 2.89 5.10 -2.85
N SER A 23 3.60 5.43 -1.76
CA SER A 23 4.98 4.99 -1.52
C SER A 23 5.17 3.46 -1.44
N VAL A 24 4.11 2.74 -1.09
CA VAL A 24 4.11 1.27 -1.01
C VAL A 24 4.10 0.62 -2.40
N TYR A 25 3.50 1.31 -3.36
CA TYR A 25 3.20 0.81 -4.69
C TYR A 25 4.09 1.41 -5.78
N THR A 26 4.99 2.33 -5.44
CA THR A 26 5.88 3.01 -6.40
C THR A 26 7.32 2.96 -5.92
N SER A 27 8.28 2.88 -6.84
CA SER A 27 9.71 2.78 -6.50
C SER A 27 10.41 4.13 -6.45
N ASP A 28 10.07 5.06 -7.34
CA ASP A 28 10.68 6.39 -7.41
C ASP A 28 9.71 7.51 -6.98
N ALA A 29 10.21 8.74 -6.95
CA ALA A 29 9.47 9.91 -6.50
C ALA A 29 8.49 10.46 -7.54
N GLU A 30 8.77 10.28 -8.82
CA GLU A 30 7.93 10.77 -9.91
C GLU A 30 6.66 9.93 -9.99
N ASP A 31 6.80 8.60 -10.08
CA ASP A 31 5.69 7.64 -10.05
C ASP A 31 4.82 7.83 -8.80
N ARG A 32 5.46 8.11 -7.66
CA ARG A 32 4.74 8.36 -6.41
C ARG A 32 3.90 9.61 -6.46
N ASN A 33 4.44 10.71 -6.97
CA ASN A 33 3.72 11.97 -7.09
C ASN A 33 2.57 11.86 -8.09
N ASP A 34 2.77 11.13 -9.18
CA ASP A 34 1.73 10.86 -10.17
C ASP A 34 0.61 10.01 -9.58
N LEU A 35 0.96 8.96 -8.84
CA LEU A 35 -0.03 8.13 -8.17
C LEU A 35 -0.80 8.92 -7.09
N VAL A 36 -0.14 9.77 -6.31
CA VAL A 36 -0.82 10.65 -5.34
C VAL A 36 -1.82 11.56 -6.04
N GLN A 37 -1.43 12.19 -7.14
CA GLN A 37 -2.33 13.05 -7.92
C GLN A 37 -3.54 12.29 -8.44
N GLU A 38 -3.33 11.09 -9.00
CA GLU A 38 -4.42 10.24 -9.49
C GLU A 38 -5.35 9.80 -8.35
N ILE A 39 -4.80 9.46 -7.17
CA ILE A 39 -5.61 9.14 -5.98
C ILE A 39 -6.49 10.35 -5.60
N ILE A 40 -5.90 11.56 -5.51
CA ILE A 40 -6.64 12.78 -5.15
C ILE A 40 -7.73 13.07 -6.18
N TYR A 41 -7.44 12.92 -7.47
CA TYR A 41 -8.40 13.08 -8.55
C TYR A 41 -9.59 12.13 -8.41
N GLN A 42 -9.33 10.85 -8.19
CA GLN A 42 -10.39 9.84 -8.03
C GLN A 42 -11.18 10.03 -6.74
N LEU A 43 -10.53 10.46 -5.66
CA LEU A 43 -11.21 10.85 -4.43
C LEU A 43 -12.18 12.01 -4.67
N TRP A 44 -11.74 13.07 -5.36
CA TRP A 44 -12.61 14.21 -5.68
C TRP A 44 -13.81 13.79 -6.53
N LYS A 45 -13.57 13.00 -7.57
CA LYS A 45 -14.61 12.49 -8.48
C LYS A 45 -15.64 11.62 -7.77
N SER A 46 -15.20 10.83 -6.78
CA SER A 46 -16.05 9.91 -6.04
C SER A 46 -16.58 10.46 -4.72
N PHE A 47 -16.22 11.68 -4.32
CA PHE A 47 -16.53 12.22 -2.98
C PHE A 47 -18.03 12.24 -2.66
N ASP A 48 -18.88 12.53 -3.66
CA ASP A 48 -20.34 12.55 -3.47
C ASP A 48 -20.94 11.15 -3.27
N THR A 49 -20.18 10.09 -3.57
CA THR A 49 -20.60 8.70 -3.37
C THR A 49 -20.31 8.19 -1.96
N PHE A 50 -19.60 8.98 -1.15
CA PHE A 50 -19.30 8.62 0.23
C PHE A 50 -20.59 8.61 1.06
N SER A 51 -21.07 7.40 1.39
CA SER A 51 -22.37 7.16 2.02
C SER A 51 -22.32 7.03 3.55
N HIS A 52 -21.23 7.43 4.19
CA HIS A 52 -21.04 7.39 5.66
C HIS A 52 -21.23 6.00 6.31
N LYS A 53 -21.18 4.93 5.53
CA LYS A 53 -21.24 3.54 6.03
C LYS A 53 -19.95 3.09 6.73
N SER A 54 -18.89 3.88 6.60
CA SER A 54 -17.61 3.73 7.29
C SER A 54 -16.98 5.07 7.55
N SER A 55 -15.85 5.08 8.27
CA SER A 55 -15.10 6.30 8.49
C SER A 55 -14.62 6.88 7.16
N ILE A 56 -14.50 8.21 7.09
CA ILE A 56 -13.96 8.88 5.91
C ILE A 56 -12.54 8.38 5.59
N THR A 57 -11.75 8.06 6.61
CA THR A 57 -10.42 7.49 6.48
C THR A 57 -10.47 6.12 5.80
N THR A 58 -11.33 5.20 6.28
CA THR A 58 -11.53 3.87 5.68
C THR A 58 -11.94 3.99 4.20
N TRP A 59 -12.85 4.91 3.90
CA TRP A 59 -13.26 5.18 2.51
C TRP A 59 -12.09 5.71 1.65
N ILE A 60 -11.28 6.64 2.16
CA ILE A 60 -10.09 7.15 1.47
C ILE A 60 -9.09 6.02 1.20
N TYR A 61 -8.79 5.19 2.20
CA TYR A 61 -7.92 4.02 2.04
C TYR A 61 -8.44 3.11 0.93
N ARG A 62 -9.75 2.82 0.91
CA ARG A 62 -10.35 1.97 -0.12
C ARG A 62 -10.15 2.55 -1.53
N VAL A 63 -10.43 3.84 -1.72
CA VAL A 63 -10.25 4.49 -3.03
C VAL A 63 -8.76 4.49 -3.42
N ALA A 64 -7.89 4.93 -2.51
CA ALA A 64 -6.45 5.00 -2.77
C ALA A 64 -5.84 3.64 -3.12
N MET A 65 -6.22 2.59 -2.37
CA MET A 65 -5.77 1.21 -2.61
C MET A 65 -6.22 0.71 -3.99
N ASN A 66 -7.49 0.93 -4.34
CA ASN A 66 -8.03 0.52 -5.64
C ASN A 66 -7.32 1.23 -6.80
N VAL A 67 -7.07 2.53 -6.65
CA VAL A 67 -6.34 3.33 -7.65
C VAL A 67 -4.90 2.83 -7.81
N ALA A 68 -4.18 2.61 -6.71
CA ALA A 68 -2.80 2.11 -6.75
C ALA A 68 -2.70 0.73 -7.42
N ILE A 69 -3.59 -0.21 -7.06
CA ILE A 69 -3.63 -1.54 -7.65
C ILE A 69 -3.97 -1.46 -9.15
N TYR A 70 -4.92 -0.62 -9.54
CA TYR A 70 -5.29 -0.42 -10.93
C TYR A 70 -4.15 0.21 -11.75
N HIS A 71 -3.51 1.24 -11.20
CA HIS A 71 -2.38 1.94 -11.83
C HIS A 71 -1.25 0.95 -12.14
N LEU A 72 -0.84 0.15 -11.15
CA LEU A 72 0.21 -0.86 -11.32
C LEU A 72 -0.15 -1.98 -12.28
N LYS A 73 -1.40 -2.46 -12.26
CA LYS A 73 -1.85 -3.47 -13.23
C LYS A 73 -1.81 -2.93 -14.66
N THR A 74 -2.12 -1.65 -14.84
CA THR A 74 -2.14 -1.00 -16.15
C THR A 74 -0.72 -0.70 -16.63
N ALA A 75 0.17 -0.23 -15.75
CA ALA A 75 1.59 -0.06 -16.04
C ALA A 75 2.25 -1.37 -16.47
N LYS A 76 2.04 -2.47 -15.73
CA LYS A 76 2.56 -3.80 -16.12
C LYS A 76 2.06 -4.30 -17.47
N ARG A 77 0.86 -3.89 -17.90
CA ARG A 77 0.33 -4.22 -19.24
C ARG A 77 0.97 -3.37 -20.35
N LYS A 78 1.36 -2.13 -20.05
CA LYS A 78 2.06 -1.24 -20.99
C LYS A 78 3.54 -1.60 -21.15
N VAL A 79 4.18 -2.16 -20.12
CA VAL A 79 5.62 -2.53 -20.10
C VAL A 79 5.89 -3.91 -20.75
N GLN A 80 5.04 -4.39 -21.68
CA GLN A 80 5.41 -5.56 -22.51
C GLN A 80 6.51 -5.25 -23.55
N THR A 81 6.95 -4.00 -23.63
CA THR A 81 8.14 -3.59 -24.37
C THR A 81 9.01 -2.74 -23.45
N VAL A 82 10.29 -3.08 -23.41
CA VAL A 82 11.42 -2.49 -22.65
C VAL A 82 11.79 -3.26 -21.39
N THR A 83 12.95 -3.90 -21.50
CA THR A 83 13.69 -4.64 -20.48
C THR A 83 14.72 -3.74 -19.80
N ILE A 84 15.00 -4.07 -18.52
CA ILE A 84 16.19 -3.79 -17.69
C ILE A 84 16.33 -2.35 -17.15
N ASP A 85 16.25 -2.17 -15.82
CA ASP A 85 17.46 -2.08 -14.97
C ASP A 85 17.11 -2.19 -13.47
N ASP A 86 17.69 -3.19 -12.80
CA ASP A 86 17.63 -3.37 -11.34
C ASP A 86 18.69 -2.45 -10.71
N GLN A 87 18.29 -1.26 -10.26
CA GLN A 87 19.22 -0.35 -9.57
C GLN A 87 19.08 -0.45 -8.04
N VAL A 88 19.85 -1.40 -7.51
CA VAL A 88 20.85 -1.30 -6.44
C VAL A 88 20.57 -0.39 -5.22
N LEU A 89 20.57 -1.05 -4.06
CA LEU A 89 20.66 -0.49 -2.71
C LEU A 89 21.84 0.50 -2.55
N ASN A 90 21.57 1.65 -1.94
CA ASN A 90 22.60 2.47 -1.32
C ASN A 90 22.91 1.96 0.08
N LEU A 91 24.09 1.36 0.23
CA LEU A 91 24.76 1.01 1.48
C LEU A 91 25.47 2.25 2.03
N ASN A 92 25.34 2.52 3.34
CA ASN A 92 26.38 3.07 4.24
C ASN A 92 25.77 3.38 5.63
N GLU A 93 26.05 2.57 6.65
CA GLU A 93 26.93 2.92 7.78
C GLU A 93 26.88 1.83 8.88
N VAL A 94 28.05 1.56 9.45
CA VAL A 94 28.37 0.36 10.23
C VAL A 94 28.23 0.67 11.72
N GLU A 95 27.21 0.09 12.37
CA GLU A 95 27.23 -0.29 13.81
C GLU A 95 25.92 -0.98 14.32
N HIS A 96 24.86 -1.10 13.49
CA HIS A 96 23.60 -1.79 13.82
C HIS A 96 23.25 -2.99 12.90
N ALA A 97 24.27 -3.62 12.32
CA ALA A 97 24.21 -4.48 11.14
C ALA A 97 23.14 -5.60 11.15
N ASP A 98 22.82 -6.20 12.30
CA ASP A 98 21.92 -7.36 12.34
C ASP A 98 20.42 -6.98 12.31
N GLN A 99 20.04 -5.86 12.96
CA GLN A 99 18.65 -5.39 12.91
C GLN A 99 18.31 -4.78 11.56
N GLU A 100 19.22 -3.98 11.00
CA GLU A 100 19.04 -3.34 9.71
C GLU A 100 18.96 -4.36 8.58
N ALA A 101 19.86 -5.36 8.56
CA ALA A 101 19.81 -6.46 7.60
C ALA A 101 18.47 -7.24 7.66
N ARG A 102 17.98 -7.54 8.87
CA ARG A 102 16.66 -8.19 9.05
C ARG A 102 15.52 -7.31 8.55
N TRP A 103 15.63 -5.99 8.70
CA TRP A 103 14.63 -5.04 8.25
C TRP A 103 14.59 -4.88 6.73
N HIS A 104 15.76 -4.83 6.09
CA HIS A 104 15.88 -4.89 4.64
C HIS A 104 15.32 -6.20 4.09
N LEU A 105 15.65 -7.33 4.72
CA LEU A 105 15.17 -8.64 4.33
C LEU A 105 13.64 -8.75 4.42
N LEU A 106 13.03 -8.23 5.49
CA LEU A 106 11.57 -8.19 5.59
C LEU A 106 10.96 -7.29 4.52
N ARG A 107 11.51 -6.09 4.32
CA ARG A 107 11.01 -5.15 3.31
C ARG A 107 11.04 -5.76 1.92
N HIS A 108 12.18 -6.36 1.55
CA HIS A 108 12.33 -7.09 0.30
C HIS A 108 11.29 -8.22 0.18
N SER A 109 11.08 -9.00 1.25
CA SER A 109 10.09 -10.09 1.25
C SER A 109 8.65 -9.57 1.06
N ILE A 110 8.31 -8.42 1.66
CA ILE A 110 7.02 -7.75 1.49
C ILE A 110 6.85 -7.25 0.04
N ASP A 111 7.93 -6.78 -0.59
CA ASP A 111 7.88 -6.30 -1.98
C ASP A 111 7.60 -7.41 -2.99
N GLN A 112 7.96 -8.66 -2.66
CA GLN A 112 7.64 -9.86 -3.44
C GLN A 112 6.20 -10.38 -3.21
N LEU A 113 5.41 -9.75 -2.36
CA LEU A 113 3.99 -10.08 -2.21
C LEU A 113 3.20 -9.59 -3.43
N ASN A 114 2.10 -10.28 -3.74
CA ASN A 114 1.14 -9.71 -4.68
C ASN A 114 0.53 -8.43 -4.10
N LEU A 115 0.00 -7.57 -4.97
CA LEU A 115 -0.47 -6.23 -4.59
C LEU A 115 -1.52 -6.27 -3.46
N LEU A 116 -2.42 -7.25 -3.48
CA LEU A 116 -3.47 -7.38 -2.47
C LEU A 116 -2.89 -7.78 -1.12
N ASP A 117 -2.02 -8.79 -1.09
CA ASP A 117 -1.38 -9.26 0.14
C ASP A 117 -0.46 -8.18 0.74
N LYS A 118 0.23 -7.39 -0.10
CA LYS A 118 0.98 -6.21 0.35
C LYS A 118 0.05 -5.20 1.06
N GLY A 119 -1.09 -4.88 0.45
CA GLY A 119 -2.10 -4.00 1.05
C GLY A 119 -2.63 -4.49 2.39
N ILE A 120 -2.89 -5.79 2.54
CA ILE A 120 -3.32 -6.39 3.82
C ILE A 120 -2.25 -6.22 4.90
N VAL A 121 -0.98 -6.49 4.59
CA VAL A 121 0.13 -6.37 5.55
C VAL A 121 0.25 -4.93 6.04
N ILE A 122 0.19 -3.95 5.15
CA ILE A 122 0.37 -2.55 5.53
C ILE A 122 -0.75 -2.06 6.43
N LEU A 123 -2.00 -2.37 6.09
CA LEU A 123 -3.13 -1.99 6.94
C LEU A 123 -3.06 -2.68 8.31
N TYR A 124 -2.61 -3.94 8.36
CA TYR A 124 -2.39 -4.63 9.62
C TYR A 124 -1.27 -4.00 10.46
N LEU A 125 -0.18 -3.54 9.83
CA LEU A 125 0.90 -2.81 10.51
C LEU A 125 0.49 -1.40 10.97
N GLU A 126 -0.62 -0.88 10.46
CA GLU A 126 -1.25 0.35 10.93
C GLU A 126 -2.33 0.11 12.00
N ASP A 127 -2.32 -1.08 12.62
CA ASP A 127 -3.27 -1.48 13.68
C ASP A 127 -4.74 -1.41 13.26
N ARG A 128 -5.02 -1.52 11.95
CA ARG A 128 -6.40 -1.62 11.44
C ARG A 128 -7.02 -2.95 11.84
N SER A 129 -8.30 -2.91 12.23
CA SER A 129 -9.03 -4.12 12.55
C SER A 129 -9.23 -4.99 11.30
N TYR A 130 -9.50 -6.28 11.48
CA TYR A 130 -9.76 -7.17 10.35
C TYR A 130 -11.01 -6.75 9.57
N GLU A 131 -11.98 -6.14 10.25
CA GLU A 131 -13.19 -5.58 9.66
C GLU A 131 -12.86 -4.36 8.78
N GLU A 132 -12.02 -3.45 9.25
CA GLU A 132 -11.58 -2.29 8.46
C GLU A 132 -10.76 -2.74 7.24
N ILE A 133 -9.84 -3.69 7.41
CA ILE A 133 -9.04 -4.25 6.31
C ILE A 133 -9.96 -4.91 5.28
N ALA A 134 -10.93 -5.69 5.74
CA ALA A 134 -11.92 -6.34 4.89
C ALA A 134 -12.70 -5.33 4.04
N GLU A 135 -13.14 -4.23 4.67
CA GLU A 135 -13.85 -3.17 3.97
C GLU A 135 -12.97 -2.42 2.96
N ILE A 136 -11.72 -2.13 3.32
CA ILE A 136 -10.76 -1.43 2.46
C ILE A 136 -10.39 -2.28 1.24
N ILE A 137 -10.13 -3.56 1.45
CA ILE A 137 -9.65 -4.48 0.41
C ILE A 137 -10.82 -5.09 -0.40
N GLY A 138 -12.03 -5.12 0.14
CA GLY A 138 -13.20 -5.70 -0.52
C GLY A 138 -13.27 -7.23 -0.41
N ILE A 139 -12.85 -7.79 0.72
CA ILE A 139 -12.95 -9.23 1.05
C ILE A 139 -13.65 -9.42 2.40
N SER A 140 -13.93 -10.66 2.82
CA SER A 140 -14.51 -10.90 4.15
C SER A 140 -13.45 -10.82 5.27
N SER A 141 -13.84 -10.41 6.49
CA SER A 141 -12.96 -10.37 7.68
C SER A 141 -12.30 -11.74 7.96
N SER A 142 -13.06 -12.84 7.81
CA SER A 142 -12.49 -14.19 7.91
C SER A 142 -11.41 -14.48 6.84
N ASN A 143 -11.59 -13.99 5.61
CA ASN A 143 -10.58 -14.12 4.56
C ASN A 143 -9.34 -13.27 4.85
N VAL A 144 -9.48 -12.09 5.47
CA VAL A 144 -8.35 -11.28 5.95
C VAL A 144 -7.50 -12.09 6.92
N GLY A 145 -8.09 -12.68 7.96
CA GLY A 145 -7.37 -13.49 8.94
C GLY A 145 -6.65 -14.68 8.32
N THR A 146 -7.33 -15.40 7.42
CA THR A 146 -6.75 -16.54 6.70
C THR A 146 -5.58 -16.11 5.81
N LYS A 147 -5.73 -15.01 5.06
CA LYS A 147 -4.66 -14.45 4.22
C LYS A 147 -3.49 -13.98 5.06
N LEU A 148 -3.72 -13.25 6.14
CA LEU A 148 -2.67 -12.73 7.00
C LEU A 148 -1.82 -13.85 7.61
N SER A 149 -2.45 -14.94 8.07
CA SER A 149 -1.73 -16.13 8.54
C SER A 149 -0.84 -16.74 7.45
N ARG A 150 -1.36 -16.88 6.23
CA ARG A 150 -0.58 -17.39 5.09
C ARG A 150 0.55 -16.45 4.68
N ILE A 151 0.33 -15.14 4.73
CA ILE A 151 1.36 -14.13 4.43
C ILE A 151 2.47 -14.20 5.48
N LYS A 152 2.13 -14.24 6.78
CA LYS A 152 3.11 -14.39 7.87
C LYS A 152 3.96 -15.64 7.70
N GLU A 153 3.34 -16.77 7.33
CA GLU A 153 4.05 -18.01 7.06
C GLU A 153 4.98 -17.89 5.84
N LYS A 154 4.51 -17.31 4.73
CA LYS A 154 5.33 -17.07 3.54
C LYS A 154 6.55 -16.19 3.86
N LEU A 155 6.36 -15.10 4.60
CA LEU A 155 7.44 -14.20 5.01
C LEU A 155 8.45 -14.92 5.89
N ARG A 156 7.99 -15.72 6.87
CA ARG A 156 8.89 -16.54 7.73
C ARG A 156 9.76 -17.48 6.89
N GLN A 157 9.16 -18.19 5.94
CA GLN A 157 9.89 -19.13 5.08
C GLN A 157 10.89 -18.44 4.16
N GLN A 158 10.57 -17.25 3.64
CA GLN A 158 11.48 -16.46 2.82
C GLN A 158 12.69 -15.97 3.64
N ILE A 159 12.42 -15.46 4.84
CA ILE A 159 13.46 -14.99 5.76
C ILE A 159 14.36 -16.15 6.20
N SER A 160 13.80 -17.30 6.58
CA SER A 160 14.59 -18.44 7.05
C SER A 160 15.51 -19.02 5.97
N LYS A 161 15.06 -19.02 4.70
CA LYS A 161 15.86 -19.48 3.56
C LYS A 161 17.02 -18.56 3.19
N GLN A 162 16.95 -17.28 3.54
CA GLN A 162 18.00 -16.30 3.23
C GLN A 162 19.02 -16.14 4.37
N VAL A 163 18.69 -16.64 5.56
CA VAL A 163 19.58 -16.66 6.74
C VAL A 163 20.32 -17.99 6.90
N SER A 164 19.88 -19.05 6.20
CA SER A 164 20.57 -20.36 6.16
C SER A 164 21.57 -20.42 5.03
#